data_AF-A0A091LP24-F1
#
_entry.id   AF-A0A091LP24-F1
#
_cell.length_a   1.000
_cell.length_b   1.000
_cell.length_c   1.000
_cell.angle_alpha   90.00
_cell.angle_beta   90.00
_cell.angle_gamma   90.00
#
_symmetry.space_group_name_H-M   'P 1'
#
loop_
_entity.id
_entity.type
_entity.pdbx_description
1 polymer ?
#
loop_
_entity_poly.entity_id
_entity_poly.type
_entity_poly.pdbx_seq_one_letter_code
_entity_poly.pdbx_strand_id
1 'polypeptide(L)'
;TLKGVFYQRAKLIHPQEDLLKGFHPDDRKHHIIINVGGIKYLLPWTTLDEFPLTRLGQLKFCTNFDDILNICDDYDVTCNEFFFDRNPGAFRTILTFLRVGKLRLLREMCALSFQEELLYWGIEEDNLDWCCKRRYLQKMEELTEINEREDDLIENETTGETVEETKIGLCMKKLQDMVERPQSGLPGKVFACLSVLFVTITAVNLSISTMPDLREEEEKGECSQMCYNIFIVESVCVAWFSLEFLLRFIQAKSKFAFLRRPLTLIDIIAILPYYITLLVDTTSVGYKKPSSGSIYLDKVGLVLRILRALRILYVMRLARHSLGLQTLGLTARRCTREFGLLLLFLCVAIALFAPLLYVIENEMADSQEFTSIPACYWWAVITMTTVGYGDMVPRSVPGQVVALSSILSGILLMAFPVTSIFHTFSRSYIELKQEQERIMYR
;
A
#
# COMPACT_ATOMS: atom_id res chain seq x y z
N THR A 1 -12.73 0.42 44.68
CA THR A 1 -12.11 1.76 44.59
C THR A 1 -13.21 2.81 44.59
N LEU A 2 -13.22 3.71 45.58
CA LEU A 2 -14.25 4.74 45.72
C LEU A 2 -14.22 5.69 44.52
N LYS A 3 -15.23 5.58 43.64
CA LYS A 3 -15.51 6.53 42.55
C LYS A 3 -15.90 7.87 43.18
N GLY A 4 -14.94 8.76 43.40
CA GLY A 4 -15.19 10.10 43.94
C GLY A 4 -13.94 10.88 44.35
N VAL A 5 -12.92 10.19 44.85
CA VAL A 5 -11.68 10.84 45.34
C VAL A 5 -10.89 11.53 44.21
N PHE A 6 -10.95 10.97 42.99
CA PHE A 6 -10.30 11.53 41.80
C PHE A 6 -10.95 12.84 41.28
N TYR A 7 -12.18 13.14 41.70
CA TYR A 7 -12.89 14.37 41.28
C TYR A 7 -12.46 15.62 42.07
N GLN A 8 -11.79 15.45 43.21
CA GLN A 8 -11.33 16.56 44.06
C GLN A 8 -9.89 17.03 43.76
N ARG A 9 -9.19 16.41 42.81
CA ARG A 9 -7.74 16.62 42.61
C ARG A 9 -7.37 17.69 41.57
N ALA A 10 -8.30 18.23 40.78
CA ALA A 10 -8.05 19.43 39.97
C ALA A 10 -9.37 20.02 39.44
N LYS A 11 -9.55 21.35 39.54
CA LYS A 11 -10.72 22.06 39.01
C LYS A 11 -10.28 22.98 37.87
N LEU A 12 -10.95 22.86 36.71
CA LEU A 12 -10.83 23.86 35.65
C LEU A 12 -11.51 25.15 36.13
N ILE A 13 -10.81 26.27 36.09
CA ILE A 13 -11.38 27.56 36.44
C ILE A 13 -12.05 28.12 35.19
N HIS A 14 -13.36 28.31 35.22
CA HIS A 14 -14.06 28.92 34.09
C HIS A 14 -13.80 30.45 34.08
N PRO A 15 -13.67 31.07 32.89
CA PRO A 15 -13.37 32.51 32.77
C PRO A 15 -14.38 33.46 33.46
N GLN A 16 -15.57 32.96 33.82
CA GLN A 16 -16.62 33.72 34.50
C GLN A 16 -16.64 33.55 36.03
N GLU A 17 -15.82 32.65 36.61
CA GLU A 17 -15.65 32.56 38.06
C GLU A 17 -14.61 33.61 38.50
N ASP A 18 -15.07 34.76 39.02
CA ASP A 18 -14.23 35.78 39.66
C ASP A 18 -13.40 35.15 40.81
N LEU A 19 -12.11 34.93 40.56
CA LEU A 19 -11.11 34.43 41.52
C LEU A 19 -10.99 35.29 42.80
N LEU A 20 -11.51 36.52 42.78
CA LEU A 20 -11.39 37.52 43.84
C LEU A 20 -12.43 37.40 44.97
N LYS A 21 -13.47 36.58 44.85
CA LYS A 21 -14.59 36.59 45.84
C LYS A 21 -14.60 35.46 46.86
N GLY A 22 -13.62 34.54 46.88
CA GLY A 22 -13.72 33.38 47.79
C GLY A 22 -12.44 32.71 48.29
N PHE A 23 -11.24 33.10 47.86
CA PHE A 23 -10.00 32.43 48.29
C PHE A 23 -9.45 33.04 49.58
N HIS A 24 -9.53 32.30 50.68
CA HIS A 24 -8.82 32.63 51.92
C HIS A 24 -7.30 32.50 51.70
N PRO A 25 -6.45 33.33 52.32
CA PRO A 25 -4.99 33.26 52.16
C PRO A 25 -4.37 31.89 52.54
N ASP A 26 -5.05 31.08 53.35
CA ASP A 26 -4.60 29.71 53.70
C ASP A 26 -4.80 28.67 52.58
N ASP A 27 -5.71 28.91 51.63
CA ASP A 27 -5.89 28.02 50.47
C ASP A 27 -4.69 28.08 49.50
N ARG A 28 -3.95 29.21 49.51
CA ARG A 28 -2.73 29.40 48.70
C ARG A 28 -1.59 28.47 49.09
N LYS A 29 -1.59 27.97 50.33
CA LYS A 29 -0.59 26.97 50.79
C LYS A 29 -0.92 25.56 50.32
N HIS A 30 -2.18 25.28 50.00
CA HIS A 30 -2.65 23.95 49.67
C HIS A 30 -2.86 23.75 48.16
N HIS A 31 -3.08 24.84 47.42
CA HIS A 31 -3.36 24.82 45.98
C HIS A 31 -2.41 25.70 45.16
N ILE A 32 -2.21 25.30 43.91
CA ILE A 32 -1.45 25.97 42.86
C ILE A 32 -2.38 26.26 41.67
N ILE A 33 -2.21 27.42 41.04
CA ILE A 33 -2.89 27.79 39.80
C ILE A 33 -1.90 27.63 38.65
N ILE A 34 -2.25 26.78 37.69
CA ILE A 34 -1.48 26.55 36.47
C ILE A 34 -2.27 27.10 35.30
N ASN A 35 -1.70 28.07 34.58
CA ASN A 35 -2.26 28.63 33.37
C ASN A 35 -1.50 28.09 32.16
N VAL A 36 -2.20 27.34 31.30
CA VAL A 36 -1.61 26.81 30.06
C VAL A 36 -2.34 27.38 28.87
N GLY A 37 -1.65 28.17 28.05
CA GLY A 37 -2.21 28.80 26.85
C GLY A 37 -3.45 29.66 27.13
N GLY A 38 -3.53 30.27 28.32
CA GLY A 38 -4.65 31.10 28.77
C GLY A 38 -5.73 30.34 29.55
N ILE A 39 -5.67 29.01 29.66
CA ILE A 39 -6.63 28.21 30.44
C ILE A 39 -6.07 27.94 31.84
N LYS A 40 -6.81 28.35 32.87
CA LYS A 40 -6.41 28.22 34.28
C LYS A 40 -6.93 26.95 34.93
N TYR A 41 -6.04 26.24 35.62
CA TYR A 41 -6.30 25.00 36.33
C TYR A 41 -5.89 25.14 37.80
N LEU A 42 -6.81 24.82 38.71
CA LEU A 42 -6.53 24.75 40.14
C LEU A 42 -6.19 23.31 40.53
N LEU A 43 -5.01 23.12 41.12
CA LEU A 43 -4.49 21.82 41.53
C LEU A 43 -4.06 21.89 43.00
N PRO A 44 -4.27 20.86 43.82
CA PRO A 44 -3.66 20.76 45.13
C PRO A 44 -2.21 20.29 45.00
N TRP A 45 -1.31 20.80 45.85
CA TRP A 45 0.10 20.42 45.86
C TRP A 45 0.32 18.91 46.04
N THR A 46 -0.59 18.23 46.75
CA THR A 46 -0.57 16.78 46.95
C THR A 46 -0.66 15.97 45.65
N THR A 47 -1.22 16.54 44.58
CA THR A 47 -1.29 15.85 43.27
C THR A 47 0.06 15.83 42.57
N LEU A 48 0.90 16.84 42.81
CA LEU A 48 2.24 16.92 42.24
C LEU A 48 3.25 16.06 43.02
N ASP A 49 2.96 15.77 44.30
CA ASP A 49 3.77 14.87 45.14
C ASP A 49 3.83 13.43 44.62
N GLU A 50 2.80 12.97 43.92
CA GLU A 50 2.79 11.64 43.29
C GLU A 50 3.75 11.57 42.09
N PHE A 51 4.19 12.71 41.54
CA PHE A 51 4.98 12.79 40.30
C PHE A 51 6.13 13.82 40.38
N PRO A 52 7.11 13.64 41.29
CA PRO A 52 8.14 14.65 41.58
C PRO A 52 9.13 14.90 40.42
N LEU A 53 9.29 13.93 39.51
CA LEU A 53 10.20 14.03 38.37
C LEU A 53 9.60 14.84 37.20
N THR A 54 8.28 15.04 37.19
CA THR A 54 7.63 15.83 36.14
C THR A 54 7.97 17.30 36.29
N ARG A 55 7.89 18.06 35.20
CA ARG A 55 8.16 19.51 35.21
C ARG A 55 7.30 20.26 36.23
N LEU A 56 6.04 19.86 36.38
CA LEU A 56 5.14 20.44 37.39
C LEU A 56 5.51 20.02 38.82
N GLY A 57 5.98 18.79 39.01
CA GLY A 57 6.51 18.32 40.30
C GLY A 57 7.71 19.15 40.78
N GLN A 58 8.56 19.59 39.85
CA GLN A 58 9.74 20.40 40.14
C GLN A 58 9.42 21.77 40.75
N LEU A 59 8.25 22.35 40.42
CA LEU A 59 7.80 23.65 40.97
C LEU A 59 7.76 23.68 42.50
N LYS A 60 7.54 22.52 43.15
CA LYS A 60 7.49 22.44 44.61
C LYS A 60 8.86 22.62 45.27
N PHE A 61 9.94 22.32 44.55
CA PHE A 61 11.30 22.41 45.05
C PHE A 61 11.95 23.77 44.76
N CYS A 62 11.28 24.63 43.97
CA CYS A 62 11.75 25.98 43.68
C CYS A 62 11.57 26.89 44.89
N THR A 63 12.66 27.51 45.34
CA THR A 63 12.65 28.45 46.47
C THR A 63 12.78 29.91 46.03
N ASN A 64 13.42 30.15 44.88
CA ASN A 64 13.67 31.49 44.37
C ASN A 64 12.85 31.79 43.11
N PHE A 65 12.66 33.08 42.83
CA PHE A 65 11.95 33.53 41.63
C PHE A 65 12.65 33.07 40.33
N ASP A 66 13.98 33.09 40.31
CA ASP A 66 14.77 32.64 39.16
C ASP A 66 14.60 31.13 38.91
N ASP A 67 14.47 30.32 39.97
CA ASP A 67 14.24 28.87 39.85
C ASP A 67 12.85 28.57 39.28
N ILE A 68 11.86 29.42 39.59
CA ILE A 68 10.49 29.32 39.06
C ILE A 68 10.49 29.65 37.57
N LEU A 69 11.15 30.73 37.15
CA LEU A 69 11.23 31.14 35.74
C LEU A 69 12.06 30.19 34.87
N ASN A 70 12.89 29.34 35.46
CA ASN A 70 13.52 28.24 34.72
C ASN A 70 12.55 27.12 34.33
N ILE A 71 11.38 27.05 35.00
CA ILE A 71 10.39 26.00 34.82
C ILE A 71 9.17 26.50 34.03
N CYS A 72 8.68 27.70 34.33
CA CYS A 72 7.51 28.30 33.69
C CYS A 72 7.88 29.59 32.93
N ASP A 73 7.06 29.95 31.94
CA ASP A 73 7.33 31.09 31.06
C ASP A 73 7.03 32.44 31.74
N ASP A 74 6.09 32.47 32.69
CA ASP A 74 5.78 33.65 33.51
C ASP A 74 5.19 33.23 34.88
N TYR A 75 5.31 34.07 35.90
CA TYR A 75 4.81 33.82 37.26
C TYR A 75 4.22 35.07 37.91
N ASP A 76 2.91 35.05 38.17
CA ASP A 76 2.22 36.12 38.90
C ASP A 76 2.21 35.84 40.41
N VAL A 77 3.02 36.61 41.14
CA VAL A 77 3.16 36.55 42.60
C VAL A 77 1.85 36.91 43.33
N THR A 78 1.01 37.77 42.75
CA THR A 78 -0.21 38.25 43.41
C THR A 78 -1.30 37.18 43.48
N CYS A 79 -1.41 36.40 42.40
CA CYS A 79 -2.36 35.31 42.23
C CYS A 79 -1.77 33.92 42.51
N ASN A 80 -0.45 33.80 42.68
CA ASN A 80 0.27 32.52 42.73
C ASN A 80 -0.03 31.65 41.50
N GLU A 81 0.07 32.27 40.33
CA GLU A 81 -0.27 31.68 39.03
C GLU A 81 0.98 31.45 38.19
N PHE A 82 1.19 30.22 37.74
CA PHE A 82 2.30 29.80 36.89
C PHE A 82 1.82 29.68 35.46
N PHE A 83 2.43 30.41 34.54
CA PHE A 83 2.04 30.45 33.13
C PHE A 83 2.96 29.61 32.24
N PHE A 84 2.36 28.85 31.34
CA PHE A 84 3.02 28.02 30.34
C PHE A 84 2.44 28.30 28.95
N ASP A 85 3.26 28.76 28.01
CA ASP A 85 2.88 29.04 26.63
C ASP A 85 2.86 27.76 25.78
N ARG A 86 1.94 26.85 26.14
CA ARG A 86 1.77 25.52 25.53
C ARG A 86 0.34 25.24 25.11
N ASN A 87 0.14 24.17 24.35
CA ASN A 87 -1.17 23.80 23.83
C ASN A 87 -2.12 23.33 24.97
N PRO A 88 -3.20 24.06 25.26
CA PRO A 88 -4.13 23.70 26.35
C PRO A 88 -4.84 22.37 26.11
N GLY A 89 -5.07 21.98 24.85
CA GLY A 89 -5.70 20.72 24.49
C GLY A 89 -4.82 19.51 24.85
N ALA A 90 -3.51 19.63 24.66
CA ALA A 90 -2.55 18.62 25.06
C ALA A 90 -2.47 18.50 26.58
N PHE A 91 -2.38 19.65 27.26
CA PHE A 91 -2.28 19.71 28.70
C PHE A 91 -3.47 19.07 29.41
N ARG A 92 -4.68 19.14 28.85
CA ARG A 92 -5.85 18.44 29.41
C ARG A 92 -5.63 16.93 29.59
N THR A 93 -4.89 16.32 28.68
CA THR A 93 -4.53 14.90 28.74
C THR A 93 -3.52 14.63 29.85
N ILE A 94 -2.54 15.52 29.98
CA ILE A 94 -1.49 15.46 30.99
C ILE A 94 -2.06 15.68 32.39
N LEU A 95 -2.98 16.63 32.52
CA LEU A 95 -3.76 16.85 33.73
C LEU A 95 -4.57 15.61 34.12
N THR A 96 -5.14 14.90 33.15
CA THR A 96 -5.86 13.65 33.41
C THR A 96 -4.93 12.57 33.94
N PHE A 97 -3.71 12.48 33.41
CA PHE A 97 -2.65 11.62 33.94
C PHE A 97 -2.28 11.98 35.38
N LEU A 98 -2.00 13.25 35.68
CA LEU A 98 -1.68 13.69 37.04
C LEU A 98 -2.82 13.41 38.03
N ARG A 99 -4.08 13.42 37.58
CA ARG A 99 -5.24 13.14 38.45
C ARG A 99 -5.49 11.66 38.69
N VAL A 100 -5.40 10.84 37.65
CA VAL A 100 -5.92 9.45 37.64
C VAL A 100 -4.80 8.42 37.52
N GLY A 101 -3.58 8.85 37.20
CA GLY A 101 -2.43 7.98 36.87
C GLY A 101 -2.57 7.29 35.51
N LYS A 102 -3.49 7.74 34.65
CA LYS A 102 -3.74 7.14 33.33
C LYS A 102 -3.52 8.14 32.21
N LEU A 103 -2.47 7.89 31.42
CA LEU A 103 -2.17 8.69 30.24
C LEU A 103 -2.81 8.04 29.00
N ARG A 104 -3.51 8.85 28.19
CA ARG A 104 -4.21 8.40 26.98
C ARG A 104 -3.91 9.33 25.83
N LEU A 105 -3.78 8.79 24.62
CA LEU A 105 -3.54 9.61 23.44
C LEU A 105 -4.82 10.35 23.00
N LEU A 106 -4.74 11.66 22.80
CA LEU A 106 -5.84 12.46 22.25
C LEU A 106 -6.01 12.17 20.75
N ARG A 107 -7.25 11.88 20.30
CA ARG A 107 -7.51 11.38 18.94
C ARG A 107 -7.10 12.35 17.83
N GLU A 108 -7.22 13.65 18.08
CA GLU A 108 -7.00 14.74 17.11
C GLU A 108 -5.57 15.29 17.11
N MET A 109 -4.73 14.87 18.07
CA MET A 109 -3.37 15.37 18.17
C MET A 109 -2.40 14.56 17.30
N CYS A 110 -1.46 15.25 16.64
CA CYS A 110 -0.34 14.62 15.97
C CYS A 110 0.54 13.87 16.99
N ALA A 111 1.08 12.70 16.61
CA ALA A 111 1.92 11.90 17.50
C ALA A 111 3.22 12.64 17.87
N LEU A 112 3.85 13.34 16.92
CA LEU A 112 5.03 14.18 17.16
C LEU A 112 4.75 15.29 18.16
N SER A 113 3.69 16.06 17.93
CA SER A 113 3.31 17.15 18.83
C SER A 113 2.95 16.63 20.22
N PHE A 114 2.38 15.42 20.33
CA PHE A 114 2.16 14.79 21.61
C PHE A 114 3.46 14.34 22.29
N GLN A 115 4.43 13.81 21.54
CA GLN A 115 5.76 13.46 22.05
C GLN A 115 6.49 14.68 22.60
N GLU A 116 6.48 15.80 21.87
CA GLU A 116 7.04 17.07 22.32
C GLU A 116 6.43 17.54 23.64
N GLU A 117 5.11 17.38 23.80
CA GLU A 117 4.45 17.68 25.06
C GLU A 117 4.89 16.72 26.18
N LEU A 118 4.92 15.41 25.94
CA LEU A 118 5.41 14.46 26.96
C LEU A 118 6.83 14.77 27.43
N LEU A 119 7.73 15.10 26.49
CA LEU A 119 9.10 15.53 26.78
C LEU A 119 9.12 16.85 27.56
N TYR A 120 8.35 17.85 27.14
CA TYR A 120 8.25 19.15 27.82
C TYR A 120 7.77 19.00 29.27
N TRP A 121 6.76 18.18 29.51
CA TRP A 121 6.18 17.98 30.84
C TRP A 121 6.95 16.94 31.69
N GLY A 122 7.94 16.25 31.11
CA GLY A 122 8.77 15.26 31.79
C GLY A 122 8.00 13.98 32.13
N ILE A 123 7.15 13.50 31.22
CA ILE A 123 6.32 12.32 31.39
C ILE A 123 6.82 11.21 30.46
N GLU A 124 7.19 10.07 31.04
CA GLU A 124 7.64 8.91 30.27
C GLU A 124 6.49 8.28 29.47
N GLU A 125 6.80 7.82 28.27
CA GLU A 125 5.86 7.17 27.34
C GLU A 125 5.30 5.85 27.88
N ASP A 126 6.02 5.21 28.81
CA ASP A 126 5.61 3.97 29.48
C ASP A 126 4.34 4.11 30.32
N ASN A 127 3.98 5.34 30.67
CA ASN A 127 2.74 5.65 31.39
C ASN A 127 1.47 5.56 30.52
N LEU A 128 1.61 5.38 29.20
CA LEU A 128 0.48 5.22 28.29
C LEU A 128 -0.27 3.90 28.54
N ASP A 129 -1.61 3.99 28.64
CA ASP A 129 -2.49 2.82 28.57
C ASP A 129 -2.16 1.99 27.30
N TRP A 130 -2.16 0.67 27.39
CA TRP A 130 -1.69 -0.22 26.30
C TRP A 130 -2.28 0.13 24.93
N CYS A 131 -3.59 0.33 24.80
CA CYS A 131 -4.19 0.67 23.50
C CYS A 131 -3.65 1.99 22.90
N CYS A 132 -3.33 2.97 23.75
CA CYS A 132 -2.74 4.24 23.36
C CYS A 132 -1.25 4.07 23.05
N LYS A 133 -0.51 3.30 23.86
CA LYS A 133 0.90 3.00 23.63
C LYS A 133 1.11 2.31 22.28
N ARG A 134 0.30 1.28 21.97
CA ARG A 134 0.34 0.60 20.66
C ARG A 134 0.19 1.57 19.50
N ARG A 135 -0.84 2.42 19.56
CA ARG A 135 -1.18 3.36 18.49
C ARG A 135 -0.13 4.46 18.35
N TYR A 136 0.44 4.90 19.46
CA TYR A 136 1.53 5.86 19.49
C TYR A 136 2.80 5.28 18.86
N LEU A 137 3.26 4.12 19.33
CA LEU A 137 4.44 3.44 18.80
C LEU A 137 4.31 3.13 17.31
N GLN A 138 3.15 2.62 16.87
CA GLN A 138 2.90 2.37 15.44
C GLN A 138 3.04 3.64 14.60
N LYS A 139 2.53 4.78 15.09
CA LYS A 139 2.70 6.06 14.39
C LYS A 139 4.15 6.53 14.39
N MET A 140 4.88 6.33 15.49
CA MET A 140 6.29 6.70 15.57
C MET A 140 7.12 5.89 14.58
N GLU A 141 6.92 4.57 14.54
CA GLU A 141 7.57 3.66 13.59
C GLU A 141 7.25 4.03 12.14
N GLU A 142 5.98 4.32 11.82
CA GLU A 142 5.58 4.82 10.49
C GLU A 142 6.32 6.11 10.10
N LEU A 143 6.55 7.02 11.07
CA LEU A 143 7.30 8.25 10.81
C LEU A 143 8.81 7.99 10.67
N THR A 144 9.39 7.14 11.51
CA THR A 144 10.80 6.76 11.42
C THR A 144 11.09 6.12 10.05
N GLU A 145 10.23 5.21 9.58
CA GLU A 145 10.37 4.63 8.25
C GLU A 145 10.30 5.67 7.12
N ILE A 146 9.45 6.70 7.27
CA ILE A 146 9.35 7.79 6.29
C ILE A 146 10.64 8.62 6.31
N ASN A 147 11.11 9.00 7.50
CA ASN A 147 12.33 9.78 7.65
C ASN A 147 13.56 9.00 7.15
N GLU A 148 13.69 7.71 7.47
CA GLU A 148 14.77 6.87 6.96
C GLU A 148 14.74 6.77 5.44
N ARG A 149 13.55 6.65 4.82
CA ARG A 149 13.42 6.70 3.35
C ARG A 149 13.78 8.06 2.79
N GLU A 150 13.40 9.15 3.46
CA GLU A 150 13.77 10.50 3.04
C GLU A 150 15.27 10.74 3.17
N ASP A 151 15.90 10.28 4.26
CA ASP A 151 17.35 10.32 4.50
C ASP A 151 18.10 9.45 3.49
N ASP A 152 17.64 8.23 3.20
CA ASP A 152 18.17 7.38 2.13
C ASP A 152 18.09 8.08 0.78
N LEU A 153 16.99 8.80 0.50
CA LEU A 153 16.83 9.57 -0.74
C LEU A 153 17.79 10.78 -0.77
N ILE A 154 17.94 11.49 0.34
CA ILE A 154 18.86 12.62 0.49
C ILE A 154 20.31 12.15 0.35
N GLU A 155 20.75 11.14 1.10
CA GLU A 155 22.08 10.55 0.98
C GLU A 155 22.36 10.05 -0.45
N ASN A 156 21.36 9.49 -1.12
CA ASN A 156 21.48 9.12 -2.53
C ASN A 156 21.62 10.32 -3.47
N GLU A 157 21.05 11.47 -3.14
CA GLU A 157 21.24 12.74 -3.84
C GLU A 157 22.65 13.30 -3.54
N THR A 158 23.10 13.36 -2.29
CA THR A 158 24.42 13.89 -1.90
C THR A 158 25.60 13.01 -2.33
N THR A 159 25.47 11.67 -2.29
CA THR A 159 26.49 10.79 -2.91
C THR A 159 26.50 10.92 -4.43
N GLY A 160 25.37 11.31 -5.05
CA GLY A 160 25.31 11.71 -6.45
C GLY A 160 26.00 13.06 -6.74
N GLU A 161 26.07 13.96 -5.75
CA GLU A 161 26.75 15.26 -5.85
C GLU A 161 28.28 15.18 -5.69
N THR A 162 28.80 14.11 -5.08
CA THR A 162 30.27 13.88 -5.04
C THR A 162 30.85 13.34 -6.36
N VAL A 163 30.01 13.02 -7.35
CA VAL A 163 30.46 12.71 -8.69
C VAL A 163 30.72 14.03 -9.42
N GLU A 164 32.01 14.37 -9.52
CA GLU A 164 32.58 15.50 -10.28
C GLU A 164 31.65 16.11 -11.33
N GLU A 165 31.60 17.46 -11.39
CA GLU A 165 30.96 18.29 -12.43
C GLU A 165 31.49 18.03 -13.85
N THR A 166 31.44 16.78 -14.32
CA THR A 166 31.70 16.39 -15.69
C THR A 166 30.41 16.54 -16.48
N LYS A 167 30.51 17.02 -17.72
CA LYS A 167 29.37 17.09 -18.67
C LYS A 167 28.58 15.78 -18.79
N ILE A 168 29.22 14.65 -18.48
CA ILE A 168 28.63 13.31 -18.45
C ILE A 168 27.63 13.18 -17.28
N GLY A 169 27.96 13.68 -16.08
CA GLY A 169 27.06 13.67 -14.92
C GLY A 169 25.79 14.49 -15.16
N LEU A 170 25.91 15.70 -15.72
CA LEU A 170 24.74 16.51 -16.12
C LEU A 170 23.91 15.83 -17.21
N CYS A 171 24.54 15.17 -18.18
CA CYS A 171 23.84 14.43 -19.22
C CYS A 171 23.08 13.23 -18.63
N MET A 172 23.70 12.47 -17.72
CA MET A 172 23.06 11.37 -17.00
C MET A 172 21.89 11.85 -16.15
N LYS A 173 22.01 12.99 -15.45
CA LYS A 173 20.91 13.59 -14.67
C LYS A 173 19.73 13.97 -15.56
N LYS A 174 19.99 14.66 -16.68
CA LYS A 174 18.94 14.98 -17.68
C LYS A 174 18.29 13.73 -18.29
N LEU A 175 19.07 12.68 -18.53
CA LEU A 175 18.56 11.41 -19.04
C LEU A 175 17.71 10.69 -17.98
N GLN A 176 18.12 10.75 -16.71
CA GLN A 176 17.35 10.22 -15.59
C GLN A 176 16.02 10.94 -15.42
N ASP A 177 16.03 12.27 -15.47
CA ASP A 177 14.82 13.09 -15.40
C ASP A 177 13.87 12.80 -16.57
N MET A 178 14.39 12.50 -17.77
CA MET A 178 13.58 12.12 -18.93
C MET A 178 12.93 10.74 -18.79
N VAL A 179 13.64 9.76 -18.21
CA VAL A 179 13.22 8.35 -18.20
C VAL A 179 12.42 7.96 -16.95
N GLU A 180 12.77 8.51 -15.79
CA GLU A 180 12.15 8.19 -14.50
C GLU A 180 11.05 9.19 -14.10
N ARG A 181 11.20 10.48 -14.46
CA ARG A 181 10.27 11.56 -14.08
C ARG A 181 9.49 12.06 -15.31
N PRO A 182 8.36 11.43 -15.70
CA PRO A 182 7.61 11.83 -16.90
C PRO A 182 7.09 13.28 -16.85
N GLN A 183 7.02 13.88 -15.66
CA GLN A 183 6.53 15.25 -15.44
C GLN A 183 7.64 16.31 -15.34
N SER A 184 8.92 15.92 -15.39
CA SER A 184 10.07 16.84 -15.26
C SER A 184 10.16 17.88 -16.38
N GLY A 185 9.68 17.55 -17.59
CA GLY A 185 9.70 18.45 -18.74
C GLY A 185 9.10 17.84 -20.00
N LEU A 186 9.11 18.62 -21.09
CA LEU A 186 8.65 18.19 -22.41
C LEU A 186 9.26 16.85 -22.88
N PRO A 187 10.59 16.60 -22.78
CA PRO A 187 11.16 15.34 -23.26
C PRO A 187 10.68 14.13 -22.45
N GLY A 188 10.49 14.26 -21.14
CA GLY A 188 9.93 13.20 -20.30
C GLY A 188 8.47 12.87 -20.64
N LYS A 189 7.66 13.91 -20.91
CA LYS A 189 6.26 13.74 -21.37
C LYS A 189 6.19 13.04 -22.72
N VAL A 190 7.05 13.43 -23.67
CA VAL A 190 7.14 12.79 -25.00
C VAL A 190 7.59 11.34 -24.86
N PHE A 191 8.62 11.06 -24.05
CA PHE A 191 9.10 9.70 -23.81
C PHE A 191 8.00 8.81 -23.22
N ALA A 192 7.30 9.27 -22.18
CA ALA A 192 6.19 8.54 -21.58
C ALA A 192 5.02 8.33 -22.55
N CYS A 193 4.69 9.32 -23.37
CA CYS A 193 3.67 9.21 -24.41
C CYS A 193 4.04 8.16 -25.45
N LEU A 194 5.30 8.15 -25.90
CA LEU A 194 5.81 7.14 -26.83
C LEU A 194 5.79 5.74 -26.20
N SER A 195 6.19 5.59 -24.94
CA SER A 195 6.12 4.31 -24.23
C SER A 195 4.69 3.74 -24.22
N VAL A 196 3.69 4.57 -23.88
CA VAL A 196 2.28 4.15 -23.90
C VAL A 196 1.83 3.81 -25.32
N LEU A 197 2.20 4.62 -26.31
CA LEU A 197 1.88 4.37 -27.72
C LEU A 197 2.42 3.01 -28.20
N PHE A 198 3.70 2.70 -27.96
CA PHE A 198 4.28 1.40 -28.34
C PHE A 198 3.62 0.23 -27.62
N VAL A 199 3.22 0.39 -26.36
CA VAL A 199 2.45 -0.64 -25.64
C VAL A 199 1.07 -0.84 -26.27
N THR A 200 0.38 0.23 -26.68
CA THR A 200 -0.90 0.09 -27.40
C THR A 200 -0.74 -0.56 -28.77
N ILE A 201 0.30 -0.20 -29.54
CA ILE A 201 0.59 -0.80 -30.84
C ILE A 201 0.86 -2.30 -30.70
N THR A 202 1.64 -2.70 -29.68
CA THR A 202 1.91 -4.14 -29.44
C THR A 202 0.67 -4.91 -29.01
N ALA A 203 -0.24 -4.33 -28.22
CA ALA A 203 -1.50 -4.96 -27.86
C ALA A 203 -2.42 -5.18 -29.09
N VAL A 204 -2.50 -4.19 -29.98
CA VAL A 204 -3.23 -4.32 -31.26
C VAL A 204 -2.58 -5.36 -32.15
N ASN A 205 -1.25 -5.33 -32.28
CA ASN A 205 -0.50 -6.30 -33.09
C ASN A 205 -0.65 -7.74 -32.56
N LEU A 206 -0.68 -7.91 -31.24
CA LEU A 206 -0.98 -9.20 -30.61
C LEU A 206 -2.39 -9.68 -30.98
N SER A 207 -3.37 -8.78 -30.96
CA SER A 207 -4.75 -9.11 -31.33
C SER A 207 -4.83 -9.57 -32.80
N ILE A 208 -4.18 -8.84 -33.70
CA ILE A 208 -4.14 -9.17 -35.13
C ILE A 208 -3.41 -10.50 -35.37
N SER A 209 -2.28 -10.75 -34.71
CA SER A 209 -1.52 -12.00 -34.89
C SER A 209 -2.24 -13.25 -34.36
N THR A 210 -3.30 -13.09 -33.56
CA THR A 210 -4.16 -14.21 -33.14
C THR A 210 -5.27 -14.57 -34.13
N MET A 211 -5.48 -13.77 -35.19
CA MET A 211 -6.53 -14.02 -36.19
C MET A 211 -6.28 -15.31 -36.98
N PRO A 212 -7.34 -16.09 -37.27
CA PRO A 212 -7.21 -17.43 -37.86
C PRO A 212 -6.52 -17.40 -39.23
N ASP A 213 -6.83 -16.42 -40.08
CA ASP A 213 -6.25 -16.29 -41.42
C ASP A 213 -4.72 -16.20 -41.38
N LEU A 214 -4.18 -15.41 -40.45
CA LEU A 214 -2.73 -15.25 -40.25
C LEU A 214 -2.08 -16.50 -39.63
N ARG A 215 -2.81 -17.22 -38.76
CA ARG A 215 -2.31 -18.46 -38.14
C ARG A 215 -2.25 -19.61 -39.15
N GLU A 216 -3.23 -19.69 -40.05
CA GLU A 216 -3.24 -20.69 -41.12
C GLU A 216 -2.12 -20.45 -42.15
N GLU A 217 -1.85 -19.19 -42.49
CA GLU A 217 -0.71 -18.81 -43.35
C GLU A 217 0.64 -19.20 -42.70
N GLU A 218 0.81 -18.89 -41.40
CA GLU A 218 2.01 -19.23 -40.63
C GLU A 218 2.23 -20.75 -40.54
N GLU A 219 1.17 -21.54 -40.33
CA GLU A 219 1.25 -23.01 -40.26
C GLU A 219 1.57 -23.66 -41.62
N LYS A 220 1.15 -23.04 -42.72
CA LYS A 220 1.51 -23.45 -44.09
C LYS A 220 2.94 -23.05 -44.47
N GLY A 221 3.60 -22.22 -43.65
CA GLY A 221 4.95 -21.71 -43.91
C GLY A 221 4.98 -20.61 -44.98
N GLU A 222 3.83 -20.02 -45.30
CA GLU A 222 3.69 -18.92 -46.26
C GLU A 222 3.57 -17.61 -45.47
N CYS A 223 4.53 -16.70 -45.61
CA CYS A 223 4.43 -15.38 -44.97
C CYS A 223 3.98 -14.36 -46.02
N SER A 224 2.70 -13.97 -45.95
CA SER A 224 2.15 -12.88 -46.74
C SER A 224 2.82 -11.54 -46.39
N GLN A 225 2.57 -10.50 -47.21
CA GLN A 225 3.04 -9.13 -46.93
C GLN A 225 2.56 -8.64 -45.55
N MET A 226 1.38 -9.08 -45.11
CA MET A 226 0.81 -8.74 -43.81
C MET A 226 1.61 -9.36 -42.66
N CYS A 227 1.98 -10.64 -42.77
CA CYS A 227 2.86 -11.33 -41.84
C CYS A 227 4.23 -10.63 -41.71
N TYR A 228 4.84 -10.25 -42.84
CA TYR A 228 6.10 -9.50 -42.84
C TYR A 228 5.97 -8.13 -42.16
N ASN A 229 4.91 -7.37 -42.47
CA ASN A 229 4.67 -6.07 -41.85
C ASN A 229 4.45 -6.19 -40.33
N ILE A 230 3.73 -7.22 -39.87
CA ILE A 230 3.52 -7.54 -38.44
C ILE A 230 4.85 -7.83 -37.74
N PHE A 231 5.72 -8.62 -38.36
CA PHE A 231 7.07 -8.91 -37.85
C PHE A 231 7.92 -7.64 -37.74
N ILE A 232 7.89 -6.76 -38.74
CA ILE A 232 8.60 -5.47 -38.71
C ILE A 232 8.09 -4.58 -37.56
N VAL A 233 6.77 -4.46 -37.41
CA VAL A 233 6.17 -3.68 -36.31
C VAL A 233 6.57 -4.27 -34.95
N GLU A 234 6.51 -5.59 -34.79
CA GLU A 234 6.95 -6.27 -33.56
C GLU A 234 8.43 -5.99 -33.26
N SER A 235 9.29 -6.10 -34.28
CA SER A 235 10.73 -5.83 -34.17
C SER A 235 11.01 -4.40 -33.72
N VAL A 236 10.33 -3.41 -34.30
CA VAL A 236 10.48 -2.00 -33.92
C VAL A 236 9.99 -1.77 -32.47
N CYS A 237 8.87 -2.37 -32.09
CA CYS A 237 8.34 -2.24 -30.73
C CYS A 237 9.29 -2.87 -29.70
N VAL A 238 9.80 -4.08 -29.96
CA VAL A 238 10.75 -4.75 -29.06
C VAL A 238 12.06 -3.98 -29.01
N ALA A 239 12.54 -3.41 -30.12
CA ALA A 239 13.73 -2.56 -30.12
C ALA A 239 13.54 -1.32 -29.23
N TRP A 240 12.40 -0.65 -29.31
CA TRP A 240 12.05 0.46 -28.42
C TRP A 240 12.04 0.02 -26.95
N PHE A 241 11.43 -1.13 -26.66
CA PHE A 241 11.34 -1.71 -25.33
C PHE A 241 12.69 -2.08 -24.72
N SER A 242 13.57 -2.68 -25.52
CA SER A 242 14.94 -2.98 -25.14
C SER A 242 15.74 -1.71 -24.91
N LEU A 243 15.53 -0.65 -25.70
CA LEU A 243 16.13 0.66 -25.49
C LEU A 243 15.67 1.26 -24.15
N GLU A 244 14.37 1.24 -23.84
CA GLU A 244 13.88 1.74 -22.55
C GLU A 244 14.48 0.96 -21.38
N PHE A 245 14.54 -0.37 -21.47
CA PHE A 245 15.14 -1.22 -20.45
C PHE A 245 16.63 -0.90 -20.27
N LEU A 246 17.37 -0.76 -21.36
CA LEU A 246 18.80 -0.45 -21.35
C LEU A 246 19.07 0.92 -20.72
N LEU A 247 18.29 1.94 -21.08
CA LEU A 247 18.43 3.28 -20.49
C LEU A 247 18.24 3.24 -18.97
N ARG A 248 17.20 2.53 -18.48
CA ARG A 248 16.95 2.35 -17.04
C ARG A 248 18.04 1.51 -16.36
N PHE A 249 18.52 0.47 -17.04
CA PHE A 249 19.59 -0.38 -16.52
C PHE A 249 20.91 0.39 -16.37
N ILE A 250 21.27 1.25 -17.31
CA ILE A 250 22.48 2.09 -17.25
C ILE A 250 22.38 3.07 -16.06
N GLN A 251 21.21 3.66 -15.82
CA GLN A 251 20.98 4.62 -14.73
C GLN A 251 20.96 3.97 -13.34
N ALA A 252 20.58 2.69 -13.23
CA ALA A 252 20.49 2.03 -11.94
C ALA A 252 21.85 1.98 -11.20
N LYS A 253 21.91 2.49 -9.96
CA LYS A 253 23.12 2.42 -9.11
C LYS A 253 23.54 0.98 -8.83
N SER A 254 22.60 0.14 -8.41
CA SER A 254 22.81 -1.29 -8.14
C SER A 254 22.06 -2.16 -9.16
N LYS A 255 22.80 -2.71 -10.13
CA LYS A 255 22.23 -3.47 -11.25
C LYS A 255 21.40 -4.67 -10.79
N PHE A 256 21.87 -5.38 -9.78
CA PHE A 256 21.21 -6.58 -9.27
C PHE A 256 19.93 -6.26 -8.47
N ALA A 257 19.94 -5.19 -7.69
CA ALA A 257 18.74 -4.74 -6.99
C ALA A 257 17.68 -4.25 -7.99
N PHE A 258 18.10 -3.57 -9.06
CA PHE A 258 17.23 -3.14 -10.14
C PHE A 258 16.55 -4.33 -10.86
N LEU A 259 17.29 -5.39 -11.15
CA LEU A 259 16.76 -6.61 -11.80
C LEU A 259 15.75 -7.36 -10.91
N ARG A 260 15.86 -7.25 -9.58
CA ARG A 260 14.92 -7.86 -8.63
C ARG A 260 13.61 -7.07 -8.45
N ARG A 261 13.49 -5.85 -8.99
CA ARG A 261 12.25 -5.07 -8.89
C ARG A 261 11.13 -5.70 -9.75
N PRO A 262 9.89 -5.82 -9.25
CA PRO A 262 8.82 -6.54 -9.94
C PRO A 262 8.46 -5.93 -11.30
N LEU A 263 8.44 -4.60 -11.41
CA LEU A 263 8.18 -3.92 -12.69
C LEU A 263 9.29 -4.18 -13.72
N THR A 264 10.53 -4.34 -13.27
CA THR A 264 11.68 -4.67 -14.15
C THR A 264 11.59 -6.11 -14.65
N LEU A 265 11.14 -7.05 -13.80
CA LEU A 265 10.90 -8.44 -14.24
C LEU A 265 9.84 -8.51 -15.33
N ILE A 266 8.76 -7.71 -15.23
CA ILE A 266 7.74 -7.61 -16.28
C ILE A 266 8.36 -7.11 -17.60
N ASP A 267 9.21 -6.08 -17.55
CA ASP A 267 9.89 -5.56 -18.75
C ASP A 267 10.80 -6.63 -19.41
N ILE A 268 11.53 -7.42 -18.61
CA ILE A 268 12.40 -8.50 -19.11
C ILE A 268 11.57 -9.62 -19.73
N ILE A 269 10.56 -10.12 -19.01
CA ILE A 269 9.70 -11.22 -19.48
C ILE A 269 8.95 -10.81 -20.74
N ALA A 270 8.63 -9.52 -20.91
CA ALA A 270 8.06 -9.02 -22.15
C ALA A 270 9.05 -9.06 -23.33
N ILE A 271 10.31 -8.64 -23.21
CA ILE A 271 11.20 -8.68 -24.39
C ILE A 271 11.74 -10.08 -24.71
N LEU A 272 11.77 -10.97 -23.72
CA LEU A 272 12.42 -12.29 -23.79
C LEU A 272 11.89 -13.21 -24.92
N PRO A 273 10.57 -13.36 -25.15
CA PRO A 273 10.04 -14.24 -26.19
C PRO A 273 10.56 -13.93 -27.59
N TYR A 274 10.71 -12.66 -27.94
CA TYR A 274 11.21 -12.23 -29.24
C TYR A 274 12.67 -12.68 -29.45
N TYR A 275 13.54 -12.39 -28.47
CA TYR A 275 14.96 -12.77 -28.57
C TYR A 275 15.18 -14.28 -28.54
N ILE A 276 14.39 -15.03 -27.77
CA ILE A 276 14.46 -16.50 -27.79
C ILE A 276 14.04 -17.04 -29.15
N THR A 277 12.95 -16.52 -29.74
CA THR A 277 12.47 -16.95 -31.06
C THR A 277 13.54 -16.69 -32.13
N LEU A 278 14.13 -15.49 -32.15
CA LEU A 278 15.22 -15.14 -33.08
C LEU A 278 16.44 -16.05 -32.93
N LEU A 279 16.81 -16.41 -31.69
CA LEU A 279 17.93 -17.30 -31.42
C LEU A 279 17.65 -18.73 -31.92
N VAL A 280 16.44 -19.24 -31.66
CA VAL A 280 16.01 -20.57 -32.14
C VAL A 280 16.02 -20.61 -33.67
N ASP A 281 15.46 -19.60 -34.34
CA ASP A 281 15.43 -19.52 -35.80
C ASP A 281 16.84 -19.51 -36.38
N THR A 282 17.77 -18.72 -35.81
CA THR A 282 19.17 -18.66 -36.26
C THR A 282 19.87 -20.01 -36.12
N THR A 283 19.64 -20.74 -35.01
CA THR A 283 20.24 -22.06 -34.79
C THR A 283 19.65 -23.15 -35.71
N SER A 284 18.39 -23.01 -36.13
CA SER A 284 17.71 -23.97 -37.01
C SER A 284 18.16 -23.88 -38.47
N VAL A 285 18.57 -22.70 -38.94
CA VAL A 285 19.06 -22.48 -40.32
C VAL A 285 20.44 -23.13 -40.56
N GLY A 286 21.21 -23.42 -39.51
CA GLY A 286 22.53 -24.05 -39.60
C GLY A 286 22.54 -25.58 -39.72
N TYR A 287 21.44 -26.26 -39.41
CA TYR A 287 21.33 -27.72 -39.50
C TYR A 287 20.40 -28.09 -40.66
N LYS A 288 20.99 -28.56 -41.77
CA LYS A 288 20.26 -29.29 -42.82
C LYS A 288 19.31 -30.30 -42.14
N LYS A 289 18.01 -30.23 -42.46
CA LYS A 289 16.95 -31.18 -42.06
C LYS A 289 17.53 -32.58 -41.80
N PRO A 290 17.69 -33.02 -40.54
CA PRO A 290 17.86 -34.44 -40.29
C PRO A 290 16.46 -35.04 -40.40
N SER A 291 16.24 -35.76 -41.49
CA SER A 291 15.26 -36.84 -41.51
C SER A 291 15.53 -37.76 -40.31
N SER A 292 14.54 -37.92 -39.43
CA SER A 292 14.51 -38.83 -38.26
C SER A 292 14.94 -38.23 -36.91
N GLY A 293 13.93 -37.86 -36.08
CA GLY A 293 14.13 -37.42 -34.69
C GLY A 293 12.91 -36.70 -34.07
N SER A 294 11.71 -37.29 -34.17
CA SER A 294 10.37 -36.70 -33.92
C SER A 294 10.00 -36.37 -32.45
N ILE A 295 10.95 -35.98 -31.59
CA ILE A 295 10.64 -35.58 -30.21
C ILE A 295 11.23 -34.20 -29.89
N TYR A 296 12.39 -33.86 -30.43
CA TYR A 296 13.04 -32.58 -30.15
C TYR A 296 12.36 -31.42 -30.90
N LEU A 297 11.97 -31.63 -32.16
CA LEU A 297 11.27 -30.61 -32.95
C LEU A 297 9.86 -30.33 -32.40
N ASP A 298 9.13 -31.34 -31.95
CA ASP A 298 7.82 -31.17 -31.31
C ASP A 298 7.92 -30.41 -29.97
N LYS A 299 8.96 -30.70 -29.18
CA LYS A 299 9.25 -29.96 -27.95
C LYS A 299 9.65 -28.51 -28.22
N VAL A 300 10.44 -28.24 -29.26
CA VAL A 300 10.79 -26.86 -29.67
C VAL A 300 9.54 -26.13 -30.18
N GLY A 301 8.67 -26.78 -30.96
CA GLY A 301 7.40 -26.23 -31.41
C GLY A 301 6.46 -25.88 -30.24
N LEU A 302 6.38 -26.73 -29.21
CA LEU A 302 5.63 -26.45 -27.99
C LEU A 302 6.20 -25.24 -27.23
N VAL A 303 7.53 -25.17 -27.10
CA VAL A 303 8.21 -24.04 -26.44
C VAL A 303 7.96 -22.74 -27.20
N LEU A 304 8.07 -22.74 -28.53
CA LEU A 304 7.75 -21.57 -29.36
C LEU A 304 6.27 -21.15 -29.23
N ARG A 305 5.34 -22.10 -29.11
CA ARG A 305 3.91 -21.81 -28.86
C ARG A 305 3.69 -21.15 -27.50
N ILE A 306 4.38 -21.62 -26.46
CA ILE A 306 4.33 -21.01 -25.12
C ILE A 306 4.95 -19.61 -25.14
N LEU A 307 6.10 -19.43 -25.80
CA LEU A 307 6.75 -18.13 -25.95
C LEU A 307 5.87 -17.13 -26.71
N ARG A 308 5.15 -17.57 -27.74
CA ARG A 308 4.13 -16.75 -28.40
C ARG A 308 3.02 -16.33 -27.44
N ALA A 309 2.53 -17.24 -26.58
CA ALA A 309 1.53 -16.89 -25.57
C ALA A 309 2.06 -15.90 -24.52
N LEU A 310 3.35 -15.98 -24.15
CA LEU A 310 3.99 -15.03 -23.23
C LEU A 310 4.01 -13.59 -23.77
N ARG A 311 3.79 -13.37 -25.07
CA ARG A 311 3.64 -12.02 -25.64
C ARG A 311 2.46 -11.25 -25.04
N ILE A 312 1.45 -11.94 -24.48
CA ILE A 312 0.35 -11.28 -23.75
C ILE A 312 0.85 -10.48 -22.53
N LEU A 313 1.98 -10.88 -21.95
CA LEU A 313 2.60 -10.17 -20.83
C LEU A 313 3.12 -8.79 -21.22
N TYR A 314 3.21 -8.45 -22.52
CA TYR A 314 3.59 -7.11 -22.98
C TYR A 314 2.58 -6.08 -22.48
N VAL A 315 1.29 -6.45 -22.42
CA VAL A 315 0.22 -5.58 -21.92
C VAL A 315 0.43 -5.21 -20.45
N MET A 316 1.05 -6.10 -19.66
CA MET A 316 1.36 -5.83 -18.25
C MET A 316 2.33 -4.67 -18.06
N ARG A 317 3.07 -4.26 -19.10
CA ARG A 317 3.93 -3.07 -19.06
C ARG A 317 3.16 -1.76 -18.89
N LEU A 318 1.85 -1.74 -19.19
CA LEU A 318 0.97 -0.63 -18.82
C LEU A 318 1.01 -0.35 -17.33
N ALA A 319 1.34 -1.34 -16.48
CA ALA A 319 1.49 -1.14 -15.05
C ALA A 319 2.52 -0.04 -14.71
N ARG A 320 3.60 0.09 -15.49
CA ARG A 320 4.59 1.16 -15.27
C ARG A 320 4.02 2.56 -15.50
N HIS A 321 3.04 2.69 -16.39
CA HIS A 321 2.47 3.97 -16.80
C HIS A 321 1.14 4.29 -16.12
N SER A 322 0.52 3.31 -15.45
CA SER A 322 -0.75 3.47 -14.75
C SER A 322 -0.57 3.35 -13.24
N LEU A 323 -0.78 4.47 -12.55
CA LEU A 323 -0.88 4.49 -11.08
C LEU A 323 -1.93 3.50 -10.56
N GLY A 324 -3.04 3.35 -11.29
CA GLY A 324 -4.11 2.40 -10.94
C GLY A 324 -3.61 0.95 -10.91
N LEU A 325 -2.87 0.52 -11.94
CA LEU A 325 -2.34 -0.85 -12.01
C LEU A 325 -1.24 -1.09 -10.95
N GLN A 326 -0.41 -0.09 -10.66
CA GLN A 326 0.58 -0.19 -9.56
C GLN A 326 -0.12 -0.33 -8.21
N THR A 327 -1.18 0.45 -8.01
CA THR A 327 -2.01 0.38 -6.81
C THR A 327 -2.68 -0.98 -6.69
N LEU A 328 -3.20 -1.54 -7.78
CA LEU A 328 -3.78 -2.89 -7.79
C LEU A 328 -2.74 -3.96 -7.37
N GLY A 329 -1.51 -3.90 -7.91
CA GLY A 329 -0.44 -4.82 -7.53
C GLY A 329 -0.04 -4.69 -6.05
N LEU A 330 0.09 -3.46 -5.55
CA LEU A 330 0.38 -3.20 -4.13
C LEU A 330 -0.75 -3.68 -3.22
N THR A 331 -2.00 -3.45 -3.62
CA THR A 331 -3.19 -3.91 -2.91
C THR A 331 -3.23 -5.42 -2.87
N ALA A 332 -2.99 -6.10 -3.99
CA ALA A 332 -2.93 -7.56 -4.04
C ALA A 332 -1.90 -8.11 -3.05
N ARG A 333 -0.69 -7.51 -3.00
CA ARG A 333 0.36 -7.89 -2.04
C ARG A 333 -0.06 -7.66 -0.59
N ARG A 334 -0.69 -6.52 -0.28
CA ARG A 334 -1.16 -6.17 1.08
C ARG A 334 -2.34 -7.05 1.52
N CYS A 335 -3.20 -7.43 0.58
CA CYS A 335 -4.39 -8.25 0.81
C CYS A 335 -4.17 -9.75 0.57
N THR A 336 -2.94 -10.24 0.42
CA THR A 336 -2.67 -11.67 0.13
C THR A 336 -3.38 -12.61 1.11
N ARG A 337 -3.46 -12.22 2.40
CA ARG A 337 -4.18 -12.99 3.43
C ARG A 337 -5.68 -13.04 3.17
N GLU A 338 -6.30 -11.92 2.82
CA GLU A 338 -7.73 -11.82 2.52
C GLU A 338 -8.09 -12.57 1.24
N PHE A 339 -7.26 -12.46 0.19
CA PHE A 339 -7.37 -13.27 -1.02
C PHE A 339 -7.23 -14.77 -0.74
N GLY A 340 -6.28 -15.16 0.11
CA GLY A 340 -6.10 -16.54 0.53
C GLY A 340 -7.31 -17.10 1.28
N LEU A 341 -7.91 -16.31 2.17
CA LEU A 341 -9.14 -16.69 2.88
C LEU A 341 -10.34 -16.79 1.94
N LEU A 342 -10.49 -15.85 1.00
CA LEU A 342 -11.53 -15.91 -0.02
C LEU A 342 -11.44 -17.19 -0.85
N LEU A 343 -10.24 -17.50 -1.36
CA LEU A 343 -10.00 -18.70 -2.14
C LEU A 343 -10.26 -19.97 -1.32
N LEU A 344 -9.83 -20.00 -0.06
CA LEU A 344 -10.08 -21.13 0.84
C LEU A 344 -11.58 -21.38 1.02
N PHE A 345 -12.37 -20.36 1.34
CA PHE A 345 -13.81 -20.52 1.52
C PHE A 345 -14.52 -20.89 0.22
N LEU A 346 -14.10 -20.33 -0.91
CA LEU A 346 -14.63 -20.70 -2.22
C LEU A 346 -14.33 -22.18 -2.54
N CYS A 347 -13.11 -22.65 -2.32
CA CYS A 347 -12.73 -24.06 -2.52
C CYS A 347 -13.55 -25.01 -1.62
N VAL A 348 -13.71 -24.68 -0.34
CA VAL A 348 -14.53 -25.48 0.59
C VAL A 348 -15.99 -25.54 0.12
N ALA A 349 -16.56 -24.40 -0.26
CA ALA A 349 -17.95 -24.35 -0.72
C ALA A 349 -18.15 -25.11 -2.05
N ILE A 350 -17.23 -24.99 -3.02
CA ILE A 350 -17.26 -25.77 -4.27
C ILE A 350 -17.19 -27.26 -3.97
N ALA A 351 -16.29 -27.68 -3.07
CA ALA A 351 -16.14 -29.08 -2.67
C ALA A 351 -17.36 -29.64 -1.92
N LEU A 352 -18.23 -28.78 -1.36
CA LEU A 352 -19.48 -29.19 -0.70
C LEU A 352 -20.67 -29.20 -1.66
N PHE A 353 -20.88 -28.11 -2.41
CA PHE A 353 -22.07 -27.95 -3.25
C PHE A 353 -22.01 -28.79 -4.54
N ALA A 354 -20.84 -28.95 -5.16
CA ALA A 354 -20.73 -29.68 -6.42
C ALA A 354 -21.03 -31.19 -6.28
N PRO A 355 -20.46 -31.94 -5.31
CA PRO A 355 -20.83 -33.34 -5.14
C PRO A 355 -22.28 -33.53 -4.68
N LEU A 356 -22.80 -32.62 -3.84
CA LEU A 356 -24.19 -32.67 -3.39
C LEU A 356 -25.16 -32.53 -4.57
N LEU A 357 -24.92 -31.57 -5.47
CA LEU A 357 -25.74 -31.42 -6.66
C LEU A 357 -25.62 -32.61 -7.60
N TYR A 358 -24.40 -33.12 -7.80
CA TYR A 358 -24.16 -34.30 -8.63
C TYR A 358 -25.01 -35.49 -8.18
N VAL A 359 -25.00 -35.82 -6.89
CA VAL A 359 -25.80 -36.94 -6.36
C VAL A 359 -27.29 -36.72 -6.58
N ILE A 360 -27.80 -35.52 -6.30
CA ILE A 360 -29.23 -35.21 -6.44
C ILE A 360 -29.69 -35.30 -7.90
N GLU A 361 -28.97 -34.65 -8.83
CA GLU A 361 -29.39 -34.63 -10.24
C GLU A 361 -29.15 -35.98 -10.94
N ASN A 362 -28.10 -36.71 -10.56
CA ASN A 362 -27.82 -38.03 -11.13
C ASN A 362 -28.77 -39.11 -10.61
N GLU A 363 -29.18 -39.07 -9.33
CA GLU A 363 -30.13 -40.06 -8.78
C GLU A 363 -31.60 -39.73 -9.04
N MET A 364 -31.98 -38.43 -9.10
CA MET A 364 -33.40 -38.04 -9.13
C MET A 364 -33.89 -37.52 -10.48
N ALA A 365 -33.00 -37.02 -11.34
CA ALA A 365 -33.38 -36.38 -12.61
C ALA A 365 -32.78 -37.05 -13.87
N ASP A 366 -31.91 -38.06 -13.70
CA ASP A 366 -31.19 -38.76 -14.79
C ASP A 366 -30.63 -37.78 -15.84
N SER A 367 -30.09 -36.66 -15.36
CA SER A 367 -29.62 -35.58 -16.23
C SER A 367 -28.22 -35.92 -16.77
N GLN A 368 -28.06 -35.94 -18.09
CA GLN A 368 -26.74 -36.16 -18.71
C GLN A 368 -25.79 -34.95 -18.62
N GLU A 369 -26.29 -33.77 -18.20
CA GLU A 369 -25.48 -32.55 -18.06
C GLU A 369 -24.46 -32.66 -16.92
N PHE A 370 -24.82 -33.32 -15.80
CA PHE A 370 -23.98 -33.48 -14.62
C PHE A 370 -23.19 -34.80 -14.65
N THR A 371 -22.22 -34.90 -15.57
CA THR A 371 -21.49 -36.15 -15.87
C THR A 371 -20.56 -36.65 -14.76
N SER A 372 -19.93 -35.74 -14.01
CA SER A 372 -18.93 -36.09 -12.99
C SER A 372 -18.76 -34.97 -11.96
N ILE A 373 -18.26 -35.30 -10.76
CA ILE A 373 -18.00 -34.31 -9.70
C ILE A 373 -17.06 -33.18 -10.18
N PRO A 374 -15.93 -33.46 -10.87
CA PRO A 374 -15.08 -32.39 -11.40
C PRO A 374 -15.79 -31.49 -12.43
N ALA A 375 -16.68 -32.05 -13.26
CA ALA A 375 -17.50 -31.24 -14.15
C ALA A 375 -18.48 -30.34 -13.36
N CYS A 376 -19.02 -30.83 -12.24
CA CYS A 376 -19.87 -30.05 -11.35
C CYS A 376 -19.13 -28.92 -10.62
N TYR A 377 -17.79 -28.97 -10.51
CA TYR A 377 -17.01 -27.82 -10.01
C TYR A 377 -17.12 -26.61 -10.93
N TRP A 378 -17.19 -26.81 -12.24
CA TRP A 378 -17.45 -25.72 -13.19
C TRP A 378 -18.79 -25.04 -12.89
N TRP A 379 -19.86 -25.82 -12.75
CA TRP A 379 -21.18 -25.34 -12.34
C TRP A 379 -21.12 -24.57 -11.01
N ALA A 380 -20.46 -25.11 -9.99
CA ALA A 380 -20.37 -24.47 -8.67
C ALA A 380 -19.59 -23.15 -8.74
N VAL A 381 -18.49 -23.08 -9.50
CA VAL A 381 -17.71 -21.85 -9.69
C VAL A 381 -18.58 -20.77 -10.35
N ILE A 382 -19.22 -21.07 -11.50
CA ILE A 382 -20.00 -20.06 -12.24
C ILE A 382 -21.26 -19.62 -11.48
N THR A 383 -21.85 -20.52 -10.68
CA THR A 383 -23.05 -20.23 -9.88
C THR A 383 -22.70 -19.38 -8.65
N MET A 384 -21.66 -19.76 -7.90
CA MET A 384 -21.21 -19.02 -6.72
C MET A 384 -20.63 -17.64 -7.06
N THR A 385 -20.02 -17.50 -8.23
CA THR A 385 -19.52 -16.21 -8.75
C THR A 385 -20.61 -15.39 -9.45
N THR A 386 -21.86 -15.88 -9.47
CA THR A 386 -23.02 -15.21 -10.10
C THR A 386 -22.90 -14.96 -11.60
N VAL A 387 -22.00 -15.69 -12.30
CA VAL A 387 -21.82 -15.60 -13.76
C VAL A 387 -22.96 -16.31 -14.48
N GLY A 388 -23.23 -17.57 -14.13
CA GLY A 388 -24.39 -18.32 -14.61
C GLY A 388 -24.55 -18.40 -16.14
N TYR A 389 -23.59 -19.01 -16.85
CA TYR A 389 -23.66 -19.17 -18.31
C TYR A 389 -24.90 -19.94 -18.79
N GLY A 390 -25.46 -20.82 -17.94
CA GLY A 390 -26.67 -21.59 -18.25
C GLY A 390 -26.41 -22.86 -19.06
N ASP A 391 -25.15 -23.28 -19.19
CA ASP A 391 -24.69 -24.51 -19.82
C ASP A 391 -24.94 -25.77 -18.98
N MET A 392 -25.06 -25.61 -17.65
CA MET A 392 -25.46 -26.66 -16.71
C MET A 392 -26.51 -26.09 -15.74
N VAL A 393 -27.72 -26.66 -15.71
CA VAL A 393 -28.81 -26.15 -14.86
C VAL A 393 -29.56 -27.30 -14.19
N PRO A 394 -29.69 -27.30 -12.84
CA PRO A 394 -30.41 -28.35 -12.15
C PRO A 394 -31.90 -28.33 -12.49
N ARG A 395 -32.44 -29.50 -12.78
CA ARG A 395 -33.84 -29.67 -13.21
C ARG A 395 -34.72 -30.16 -12.07
N SER A 396 -34.14 -30.89 -11.10
CA SER A 396 -34.90 -31.38 -9.96
C SER A 396 -35.22 -30.26 -8.96
N VAL A 397 -36.37 -30.36 -8.30
CA VAL A 397 -36.74 -29.46 -7.19
C VAL A 397 -35.67 -29.43 -6.08
N PRO A 398 -35.16 -30.57 -5.56
CA PRO A 398 -34.08 -30.54 -4.57
C PRO A 398 -32.78 -29.93 -5.11
N GLY A 399 -32.44 -30.16 -6.38
CA GLY A 399 -31.28 -29.53 -7.01
C GLY A 399 -31.42 -28.01 -7.13
N GLN A 400 -32.62 -27.50 -7.41
CA GLN A 400 -32.91 -26.07 -7.39
C GLN A 400 -32.75 -25.46 -5.98
N VAL A 401 -33.12 -26.18 -4.93
CA VAL A 401 -32.89 -25.75 -3.53
C VAL A 401 -31.39 -25.68 -3.23
N VAL A 402 -30.61 -26.67 -3.66
CA VAL A 402 -29.15 -26.65 -3.53
C VAL A 402 -28.53 -25.50 -4.33
N ALA A 403 -29.01 -25.25 -5.55
CA ALA A 403 -28.59 -24.11 -6.35
C ALA A 403 -28.88 -22.78 -5.65
N LEU A 404 -30.08 -22.59 -5.10
CA LEU A 404 -30.44 -21.40 -4.34
C LEU A 404 -29.51 -21.20 -3.13
N SER A 405 -29.25 -22.27 -2.38
CA SER A 405 -28.32 -22.24 -1.24
C SER A 405 -26.88 -21.90 -1.68
N SER A 406 -26.43 -22.44 -2.81
CA SER A 406 -25.09 -22.17 -3.36
C SER A 406 -24.93 -20.72 -3.79
N ILE A 407 -25.94 -20.15 -4.46
CA ILE A 407 -25.96 -18.73 -4.88
C ILE A 407 -25.90 -17.83 -3.65
N LEU A 408 -26.75 -18.06 -2.65
CA LEU A 408 -26.77 -17.25 -1.43
C LEU A 408 -25.43 -17.33 -0.68
N SER A 409 -24.85 -18.53 -0.57
CA SER A 409 -23.53 -18.72 0.02
C SER A 409 -22.44 -18.00 -0.77
N GLY A 410 -22.47 -18.06 -2.11
CA GLY A 410 -21.49 -17.39 -2.97
C GLY A 410 -21.49 -15.87 -2.80
N ILE A 411 -22.67 -15.25 -2.78
CA ILE A 411 -22.83 -13.80 -2.56
C ILE A 411 -22.25 -13.40 -1.20
N LEU A 412 -22.58 -14.14 -0.13
CA LEU A 412 -22.09 -13.84 1.22
C LEU A 412 -20.56 -14.00 1.33
N LEU A 413 -20.00 -15.06 0.76
CA LEU A 413 -18.56 -15.33 0.78
C LEU A 413 -17.77 -14.28 0.00
N MET A 414 -18.29 -13.81 -1.14
CA MET A 414 -17.63 -12.79 -1.96
C MET A 414 -17.73 -11.39 -1.34
N ALA A 415 -18.85 -11.04 -0.68
CA ALA A 415 -19.10 -9.69 -0.18
C ALA A 415 -18.06 -9.21 0.84
N PHE A 416 -17.65 -10.07 1.78
CA PHE A 416 -16.77 -9.67 2.89
C PHE A 416 -15.34 -9.32 2.42
N PRO A 417 -14.60 -10.20 1.71
CA PRO A 417 -13.24 -9.87 1.27
C PRO A 417 -13.18 -8.73 0.27
N VAL A 418 -14.19 -8.59 -0.62
CA VAL A 418 -14.25 -7.52 -1.61
C VAL A 418 -14.24 -6.14 -0.97
N THR A 419 -15.03 -5.94 0.10
CA THR A 419 -15.04 -4.64 0.82
C THR A 419 -13.69 -4.32 1.48
N SER A 420 -13.05 -5.31 2.10
CA SER A 420 -11.72 -5.17 2.71
C SER A 420 -10.63 -4.85 1.66
N ILE A 421 -10.67 -5.54 0.52
CA ILE A 421 -9.79 -5.28 -0.63
C ILE A 421 -10.01 -3.86 -1.16
N PHE A 422 -11.27 -3.42 -1.29
CA PHE A 422 -11.60 -2.06 -1.75
C PHE A 422 -11.06 -0.97 -0.81
N HIS A 423 -11.21 -1.13 0.51
CA HIS A 423 -10.66 -0.18 1.48
C HIS A 423 -9.14 -0.13 1.41
N THR A 424 -8.48 -1.27 1.27
CA THR A 424 -7.01 -1.33 1.12
C THR A 424 -6.55 -0.70 -0.19
N PHE A 425 -7.31 -0.90 -1.27
CA PHE A 425 -7.07 -0.24 -2.56
C PHE A 425 -7.16 1.28 -2.44
N SER A 426 -8.26 1.79 -1.86
CA SER A 426 -8.48 3.22 -1.69
C SER A 426 -7.37 3.87 -0.86
N ARG A 427 -6.97 3.22 0.25
CA ARG A 427 -5.84 3.70 1.07
C ARG A 427 -4.52 3.70 0.29
N SER A 428 -4.20 2.59 -0.37
CA SER A 428 -2.95 2.46 -1.15
C SER A 428 -2.89 3.44 -2.33
N TYR A 429 -4.04 3.76 -2.93
CA TYR A 429 -4.15 4.75 -4.00
C TYR A 429 -3.79 6.14 -3.50
N ILE A 430 -4.36 6.56 -2.37
CA ILE A 430 -4.10 7.87 -1.76
C ILE A 430 -2.63 7.99 -1.35
N GLU A 431 -2.07 6.95 -0.71
CA GLU A 431 -0.66 6.91 -0.32
C GLU A 431 0.29 7.09 -1.52
N LEU A 432 0.11 6.30 -2.59
CA LEU A 432 0.95 6.40 -3.78
C LEU A 432 0.76 7.74 -4.53
N LYS A 433 -0.46 8.26 -4.56
CA LYS A 433 -0.73 9.57 -5.17
C LYS A 433 0.01 10.69 -4.43
N GLN A 434 -0.03 10.68 -3.10
CA GLN A 434 0.69 11.66 -2.28
C GLN A 434 2.22 11.54 -2.45
N GLU A 435 2.74 10.32 -2.52
CA GLU A 435 4.16 10.08 -2.78
C GLU A 435 4.60 10.66 -4.13
N GLN A 436 3.80 10.43 -5.19
CA GLN A 436 4.04 11.04 -6.49
C GLN A 436 3.99 12.57 -6.46
N GLU A 437 3.03 13.15 -5.75
CA GLU A 437 2.92 14.61 -5.59
C GLU A 437 4.14 15.19 -4.87
N ARG A 438 4.61 14.56 -3.77
CA ARG A 438 5.83 15.00 -3.06
C ARG A 438 7.06 14.98 -3.95
N ILE A 439 7.23 13.94 -4.76
CA ILE A 439 8.34 13.83 -5.73
C ILE A 439 8.24 14.92 -6.81
N MET A 440 7.05 15.41 -7.15
CA MET A 440 6.89 16.51 -8.11
C MET A 440 7.21 17.89 -7.52
N TYR A 441 6.99 18.10 -6.22
CA TYR A 441 7.27 19.38 -5.55
C TYR A 441 8.70 19.51 -5.01
N ARG A 442 9.54 18.46 -5.17
CA ARG A 442 10.96 18.42 -4.83
C ARG A 442 11.80 18.49 -6.10
#